data_AF-A0A917FFJ5-F1
#
_entry.id   AF-A0A917FFJ5-F1
#
_cell.length_a   1.000
_cell.length_b   1.000
_cell.length_c   1.000
_cell.angle_alpha   90.00
_cell.angle_beta   90.00
_cell.angle_gamma   90.00
#
_symmetry.space_group_name_H-M   'P 1'
#
loop_
_entity.id
_entity.type
_entity.pdbx_description
1 polymer ?
#
loop_
_entity_poly.entity_id
_entity_poly.type
_entity_poly.pdbx_seq_one_letter_code
_entity_poly.pdbx_strand_id
1 'polypeptide(L)'
;MPKLIDADRLLQYLNEQAEAWRPTQSYYQLKGVIDQVESGTFDPTPVQPDTPKIAPEDGVYHKRYKASGTVKRLSDSHMRALVEWHDGASPSYVSINSLVKIKDVEVIPNGD
;
A
#
# COMPACT_ATOMS: atom_id res chain seq x y z
N MET A 1 4.24 33.82 -9.16
CA MET A 1 3.76 33.24 -10.44
C MET A 1 3.23 31.85 -10.11
N PRO A 2 1.99 31.49 -10.48
CA PRO A 2 1.54 30.11 -10.33
C PRO A 2 2.44 29.22 -11.19
N LYS A 3 2.97 28.15 -10.61
CA LYS A 3 3.74 27.13 -11.34
C LYS A 3 2.80 26.49 -12.35
N LEU A 4 3.14 26.51 -13.63
CA LEU A 4 2.42 25.74 -14.64
C LEU A 4 2.51 24.26 -14.25
N ILE A 5 1.37 23.64 -14.02
CA ILE A 5 1.26 22.21 -13.74
C ILE A 5 1.54 21.48 -15.05
N ASP A 6 2.51 20.57 -15.01
CA ASP A 6 2.84 19.70 -16.14
C ASP A 6 1.72 18.67 -16.32
N ALA A 7 0.97 18.81 -17.42
CA ALA A 7 -0.20 17.99 -17.72
C ALA A 7 0.15 16.50 -17.81
N ASP A 8 1.35 16.16 -18.30
CA ASP A 8 1.80 14.77 -18.41
C ASP A 8 2.04 14.16 -17.02
N ARG A 9 2.57 14.96 -16.08
CA ARG A 9 2.76 14.52 -14.68
C ARG A 9 1.46 14.34 -13.93
N LEU A 10 0.44 15.17 -14.19
CA LEU A 10 -0.89 15.00 -13.62
C LEU A 10 -1.54 13.70 -14.13
N LEU A 11 -1.43 13.43 -15.44
CA LEU A 11 -1.95 12.21 -16.05
C LEU A 11 -1.24 10.96 -15.50
N GLN A 12 0.08 11.02 -15.34
CA GLN A 12 0.85 9.92 -14.74
C GLN A 12 0.42 9.67 -13.28
N TYR A 13 0.33 10.72 -12.46
CA TYR A 13 -0.13 10.62 -11.07
C TYR A 13 -1.53 9.99 -10.98
N LEU A 14 -2.48 10.44 -11.79
CA LEU A 14 -3.85 9.91 -11.79
C LEU A 14 -3.88 8.43 -12.20
N ASN A 15 -3.07 8.02 -13.17
CA ASN A 15 -2.96 6.61 -13.56
C ASN A 15 -2.38 5.74 -12.44
N GLU A 16 -1.30 6.18 -11.78
CA GLU A 16 -0.69 5.45 -10.66
C GLU A 16 -1.66 5.34 -9.46
N GLN A 17 -2.40 6.42 -9.18
CA GLN A 17 -3.35 6.45 -8.07
C GLN A 17 -4.64 5.67 -8.36
N ALA A 18 -5.08 5.56 -9.62
CA ALA A 18 -6.28 4.82 -10.00
C ALA A 18 -6.21 3.34 -9.59
N GLU A 19 -5.01 2.75 -9.58
CA GLU A 19 -4.79 1.38 -9.11
C GLU A 19 -4.77 1.27 -7.57
N ALA A 20 -4.37 2.34 -6.88
CA ALA A 20 -4.26 2.40 -5.43
C ALA A 20 -5.57 2.79 -4.73
N TRP A 21 -6.40 3.60 -5.39
CA TRP A 21 -7.65 4.12 -4.83
C TRP A 21 -8.73 3.04 -4.83
N ARG A 22 -9.31 2.79 -3.65
CA ARG A 22 -10.46 1.90 -3.56
C ARG A 22 -11.68 2.56 -4.22
N PRO A 23 -12.57 1.82 -4.91
CA PRO A 23 -13.71 2.38 -5.62
C PRO A 23 -14.65 3.26 -4.78
N THR A 24 -14.67 3.08 -3.45
CA THR A 24 -15.51 3.82 -2.52
C THR A 24 -14.88 5.12 -1.99
N GLN A 25 -13.59 5.38 -2.25
CA GLN A 25 -12.88 6.58 -1.78
C GLN A 25 -12.41 7.49 -2.92
N SER A 26 -12.46 7.01 -4.16
CA SER A 26 -11.95 7.70 -5.35
C SER A 26 -12.57 9.08 -5.56
N TYR A 27 -13.84 9.30 -5.21
CA TYR A 27 -14.49 10.62 -5.35
C TYR A 27 -13.81 11.72 -4.50
N TYR A 28 -13.57 11.46 -3.21
CA TYR A 28 -12.95 12.44 -2.32
C TYR A 28 -11.48 12.67 -2.65
N GLN A 29 -10.79 11.62 -3.09
CA GLN A 29 -9.40 11.70 -3.50
C GLN A 29 -9.25 12.51 -4.80
N LEU A 30 -10.12 12.28 -5.79
CA LEU A 30 -10.13 13.04 -7.04
C LEU A 30 -10.51 14.51 -6.80
N LYS A 31 -11.47 14.77 -5.90
CA LYS A 31 -11.83 16.14 -5.50
C LYS A 31 -10.66 16.89 -4.85
N GLY A 32 -9.91 16.22 -3.97
CA GLY A 32 -8.71 16.81 -3.36
C GLY A 32 -7.62 17.16 -4.39
N VAL A 33 -7.46 16.34 -5.43
CA VAL A 33 -6.53 16.64 -6.54
C VAL A 33 -7.01 17.87 -7.32
N ILE A 34 -8.31 17.98 -7.62
CA ILE A 34 -8.88 19.15 -8.31
C ILE A 34 -8.62 20.43 -7.49
N ASP A 35 -8.92 20.42 -6.19
CA ASP A 35 -8.72 21.58 -5.31
C ASP A 35 -7.24 22.03 -5.28
N GLN A 36 -6.30 21.07 -5.30
CA GLN A 36 -4.85 21.35 -5.35
C GLN A 36 -4.41 21.93 -6.70
N VAL A 37 -5.00 21.47 -7.80
CA VAL A 37 -4.71 21.98 -9.14
C VAL A 37 -5.22 23.42 -9.27
N GLU A 38 -6.45 23.69 -8.84
CA GLU A 38 -7.06 25.03 -8.89
C GLU A 38 -6.34 26.05 -7.99
N SER A 39 -5.85 25.61 -6.83
CA SER A 39 -5.08 26.46 -5.91
C SER A 39 -3.61 26.62 -6.29
N GLY A 40 -3.13 25.91 -7.31
CA GLY A 40 -1.73 25.91 -7.73
C GLY A 40 -0.77 25.28 -6.72
N THR A 41 -1.28 24.49 -5.76
CA THR A 41 -0.50 23.75 -4.76
C THR A 41 -0.29 22.29 -5.11
N PHE A 42 -0.75 21.85 -6.28
CA PHE A 42 -0.59 20.48 -6.74
C PHE A 42 0.89 20.10 -6.86
N ASP A 43 1.26 19.07 -6.12
CA ASP A 43 2.58 18.44 -6.19
C ASP A 43 2.41 17.03 -6.77
N PRO A 44 2.80 16.80 -8.05
CA PRO A 44 2.73 15.50 -8.68
C PRO A 44 3.82 14.55 -8.18
N THR A 45 4.69 14.95 -7.23
CA THR A 45 5.57 14.00 -6.58
C THR A 45 4.70 12.86 -6.06
N PRO A 46 4.89 11.62 -6.56
CA PRO A 46 4.11 10.49 -6.10
C PRO A 46 4.27 10.46 -4.59
N VAL A 47 3.16 10.64 -3.87
CA VAL A 47 3.10 10.21 -2.48
C VAL A 47 3.34 8.73 -2.60
N GLN A 48 4.61 8.31 -2.47
CA GLN A 48 4.94 6.90 -2.42
C GLN A 48 4.04 6.38 -1.31
N PRO A 49 3.03 5.55 -1.62
CA PRO A 49 2.32 4.92 -0.55
C PRO A 49 3.41 4.26 0.26
N ASP A 50 3.42 4.45 1.58
CA ASP A 50 4.19 3.64 2.52
C ASP A 50 3.70 2.20 2.34
N THR A 51 4.06 1.63 1.20
CA THR A 51 3.75 0.29 0.78
C THR A 51 4.65 -0.48 1.69
N PRO A 52 4.09 -1.20 2.67
CA PRO A 52 4.92 -1.92 3.61
C PRO A 52 5.91 -2.72 2.77
N LYS A 53 7.21 -2.50 3.01
CA LYS A 53 8.29 -3.21 2.32
C LYS A 53 8.23 -4.67 2.77
N ILE A 54 7.26 -5.38 2.19
CA ILE A 54 7.01 -6.80 2.40
C ILE A 54 7.91 -7.53 1.42
N ALA A 55 8.83 -8.30 1.98
CA ALA A 55 9.76 -9.14 1.27
C ALA A 55 9.45 -10.62 1.54
N PRO A 56 9.99 -11.54 0.72
CA PRO A 56 10.04 -12.94 1.09
C PRO A 56 10.64 -13.15 2.49
N GLU A 57 10.15 -14.18 3.17
CA GLU A 57 10.44 -14.54 4.57
C GLU A 57 9.93 -13.58 5.64
N ASP A 58 9.27 -12.47 5.27
CA ASP A 58 8.60 -11.63 6.25
C ASP A 58 7.39 -12.34 6.87
N GLY A 59 7.29 -12.28 8.20
CA GLY A 59 6.07 -12.59 8.93
C GLY A 59 5.04 -11.49 8.71
N VAL A 60 3.82 -11.87 8.32
CA VAL A 60 2.75 -10.94 7.97
C VAL A 60 1.42 -11.33 8.61
N TYR A 61 0.60 -10.32 8.87
CA TYR A 61 -0.77 -10.47 9.34
C TYR A 61 -1.76 -9.93 8.32
N HIS A 62 -2.79 -10.72 7.99
CA HIS A 62 -3.81 -10.31 7.04
C HIS A 62 -4.97 -9.59 7.72
N LYS A 63 -5.15 -8.29 7.44
CA LYS A 63 -6.10 -7.38 8.12
C LYS A 63 -7.55 -7.90 8.15
N ARG A 64 -8.02 -8.53 7.06
CA ARG A 64 -9.39 -9.05 6.89
C ARG A 64 -9.60 -10.44 7.46
N TYR A 65 -8.79 -11.42 7.05
CA TYR A 65 -8.89 -12.80 7.49
C TYR A 65 -8.42 -13.06 8.92
N LYS A 66 -7.74 -12.07 9.53
CA LYS A 66 -7.26 -12.15 10.91
C LYS A 66 -6.30 -13.32 11.12
N ALA A 67 -5.54 -13.68 10.09
CA ALA A 67 -4.59 -14.79 10.09
C ALA A 67 -3.15 -14.29 9.90
N SER A 68 -2.19 -14.96 10.54
CA SER A 68 -0.77 -14.75 10.35
C SER A 68 -0.19 -15.78 9.37
N GLY A 69 0.87 -15.38 8.68
CA GLY A 69 1.61 -16.25 7.80
C GLY A 69 2.98 -15.71 7.47
N THR A 70 3.69 -16.43 6.61
CA THR A 70 5.01 -16.05 6.12
C THR A 70 4.96 -15.86 4.61
N VAL A 71 5.51 -14.77 4.13
CA VAL A 71 5.60 -14.50 2.70
C VAL A 71 6.64 -15.42 2.07
N LYS A 72 6.27 -16.19 1.06
CA LYS A 72 7.21 -17.06 0.32
C LYS A 72 7.75 -16.42 -0.94
N ARG A 73 6.91 -15.65 -1.63
CA ARG A 73 7.28 -14.95 -2.87
C ARG A 73 6.35 -13.78 -3.13
N LEU A 74 6.84 -12.84 -3.92
CA LEU A 74 6.03 -11.77 -4.51
C LEU A 74 5.58 -12.19 -5.92
N SER A 75 4.48 -11.61 -6.39
CA SER A 75 4.11 -11.67 -7.81
C SER A 75 5.05 -10.78 -8.63
N ASP A 76 5.12 -11.00 -9.94
CA ASP A 76 6.01 -10.22 -10.82
C ASP A 76 5.70 -8.72 -10.80
N SER A 77 4.42 -8.37 -10.66
CA SER A 77 3.97 -6.98 -10.47
C SER A 77 4.25 -6.41 -9.08
N HIS A 78 4.73 -7.22 -8.14
CA HIS A 78 4.91 -6.85 -6.72
C HIS A 78 3.64 -6.35 -6.02
N MET A 79 2.44 -6.58 -6.58
CA MET A 79 1.16 -6.17 -5.96
C MET A 79 0.55 -7.24 -5.07
N ARG A 80 1.01 -8.50 -5.19
CA ARG A 80 0.54 -9.64 -4.40
C ARG A 80 1.70 -10.42 -3.80
N ALA A 81 1.45 -11.03 -2.66
CA ALA A 81 2.37 -11.94 -1.98
C ALA A 81 1.72 -13.33 -1.86
N LEU A 82 2.47 -14.38 -2.16
CA LEU A 82 2.11 -15.74 -1.79
C LEU A 82 2.44 -15.93 -0.31
N VAL A 83 1.43 -16.17 0.51
CA VAL A 83 1.57 -16.35 1.94
C VAL A 83 1.29 -17.80 2.30
N GLU A 84 2.21 -18.40 3.05
CA GLU A 84 1.99 -19.66 3.76
C GLU A 84 1.39 -19.34 5.14
N TRP A 85 0.20 -19.84 5.41
CA TRP A 85 -0.56 -19.47 6.61
C TRP A 85 -0.23 -20.37 7.81
N HIS A 86 -0.18 -19.79 9.01
CA HIS A 86 0.11 -20.53 10.24
C HIS A 86 -1.12 -21.24 10.82
N ASP A 87 -2.32 -20.92 10.33
CA ASP A 87 -3.58 -21.54 10.74
C ASP A 87 -3.88 -22.87 10.02
N GLY A 88 -2.94 -23.36 9.19
CA GLY A 88 -3.09 -24.60 8.43
C GLY A 88 -3.88 -24.45 7.12
N ALA A 89 -4.33 -23.24 6.76
CA ALA A 89 -4.93 -22.99 5.47
C ALA A 89 -3.90 -23.16 4.33
N SER A 90 -4.38 -23.55 3.14
CA SER A 90 -3.52 -23.69 1.97
C SER A 90 -2.86 -22.35 1.59
N PRO A 91 -1.57 -22.34 1.18
CA PRO A 91 -0.90 -21.13 0.76
C PRO A 91 -1.66 -20.38 -0.34
N SER A 92 -1.73 -19.06 -0.26
CA SER A 92 -2.54 -18.27 -1.20
C SER A 92 -1.96 -16.89 -1.51
N TYR A 93 -2.26 -16.40 -2.72
CA TYR A 93 -1.86 -15.06 -3.15
C TYR A 93 -2.83 -14.00 -2.63
N VAL A 94 -2.32 -13.06 -1.85
CA VAL A 94 -3.09 -11.94 -1.28
C VAL A 94 -2.48 -10.60 -1.65
N SER A 95 -3.30 -9.55 -1.66
CA SER A 95 -2.83 -8.19 -1.93
C SER A 95 -1.91 -7.70 -0.82
N ILE A 96 -0.76 -7.11 -1.18
CA ILE A 96 0.20 -6.55 -0.20
C ILE A 96 -0.47 -5.50 0.69
N ASN A 97 -1.39 -4.70 0.16
CA ASN A 97 -2.12 -3.68 0.93
C ASN A 97 -3.01 -4.27 2.05
N SER A 98 -3.32 -5.56 1.96
CA SER A 98 -4.09 -6.30 2.97
C SER A 98 -3.22 -6.91 4.08
N LEU A 99 -1.89 -6.84 3.94
CA LEU A 99 -0.91 -7.37 4.87
C LEU A 99 -0.31 -6.27 5.76
N VAL A 100 0.15 -6.69 6.94
CA VAL A 100 0.95 -5.88 7.88
C VAL A 100 2.13 -6.73 8.30
N LYS A 101 3.34 -6.18 8.26
CA LYS A 101 4.56 -6.88 8.71
C LYS A 101 4.54 -7.01 10.23
N ILE A 102 4.91 -8.19 10.75
CA ILE A 102 4.88 -8.50 12.20
C ILE A 102 6.17 -8.03 12.93
N LYS A 103 7.19 -7.54 12.22
CA LYS A 103 8.38 -6.95 12.84
C LYS A 103 8.05 -5.57 13.43
N ASP A 104 7.73 -5.55 14.72
CA ASP A 104 8.10 -4.54 15.74
C ASP A 104 7.30 -4.77 17.05
N VAL A 105 7.14 -6.03 17.47
CA VAL A 105 6.81 -6.29 18.88
C VAL A 105 8.14 -6.56 19.58
N GLU A 106 8.81 -5.48 20.01
CA GLU A 106 9.83 -5.58 21.03
C GLU A 106 9.23 -6.35 22.22
N VAL A 107 9.75 -7.53 22.48
CA VAL A 107 9.54 -8.22 23.74
C VAL A 107 10.20 -7.33 24.78
N ILE A 108 9.42 -6.50 25.48
CA ILE A 108 9.90 -5.86 26.71
C ILE A 108 10.18 -7.03 27.66
N PRO A 109 11.45 -7.30 28.04
CA PRO A 109 11.68 -8.26 29.11
C PRO A 109 11.04 -7.65 30.36
N ASN A 110 10.03 -8.32 30.92
CA ASN A 110 9.64 -8.04 32.30
C ASN A 110 10.89 -8.28 33.15
N GLY A 111 11.49 -7.19 33.64
CA GLY A 111 12.56 -7.26 34.62
C GLY A 111 11.98 -7.83 35.91
N ASP A 112 12.56 -8.94 36.35
CA ASP A 112 12.53 -9.39 37.74
C ASP A 112 13.35 -8.44 38.63
#